data_AF-A0AAN9G0Y2-F1
#
_entry.id   AF-A0AAN9G0Y2-F1
#
_cell.length_a   1.000
_cell.length_b   1.000
_cell.length_c   1.000
_cell.angle_alpha   90.00
_cell.angle_beta   90.00
_cell.angle_gamma   90.00
#
_symmetry.space_group_name_H-M   'P 1'
#
loop_
_entity.id
_entity.type
_entity.pdbx_description
1 polymer ?
#
loop_
_entity_poly.entity_id
_entity_poly.type
_entity_poly.pdbx_seq_one_letter_code
_entity_poly.pdbx_strand_id
1 'polypeptide(L)' 'MRHGAIAMPRRVARLALPAVHRVPDEVRFDGVGHFAGPSQTTKRCALCKKNTKKLCLKCTVGLHNQCFNAFHGIH' A
#
# COMPACT_ATOMS: atom_id res chain seq x y z
N MET A 1 -10.41 33.44 -56.58
CA MET A 1 -11.38 32.79 -55.67
C MET A 1 -10.60 31.99 -54.62
N ARG A 2 -10.65 32.43 -53.35
CA ARG A 2 -9.78 31.96 -52.26
C ARG A 2 -10.59 31.00 -51.37
N HIS A 3 -10.14 29.75 -51.26
CA HIS A 3 -10.80 28.70 -50.48
C HIS A 3 -10.78 29.05 -48.98
N GLY A 4 -11.95 28.99 -48.33
CA GLY A 4 -12.11 29.23 -46.90
C GLY A 4 -11.65 28.04 -46.07
N ALA A 5 -10.83 28.31 -45.05
CA ALA A 5 -10.39 27.32 -44.08
C ALA A 5 -11.41 27.21 -42.92
N ILE A 6 -11.93 26.01 -42.67
CA ILE A 6 -12.84 25.73 -41.56
C ILE A 6 -11.99 25.44 -40.31
N ALA A 7 -12.15 26.25 -39.26
CA ALA A 7 -11.45 26.09 -38.00
C ALA A 7 -12.04 24.92 -37.18
N MET A 8 -11.20 23.91 -36.88
CA MET A 8 -11.54 22.79 -36.01
C MET A 8 -11.45 23.21 -34.53
N PRO A 9 -12.36 22.78 -33.64
CA PRO A 9 -12.30 23.17 -32.24
C PRO A 9 -11.12 22.49 -31.51
N ARG A 10 -10.40 23.27 -30.71
CA ARG A 10 -9.27 22.81 -29.89
C ARG A 10 -9.78 21.90 -28.77
N ARG A 11 -9.23 20.70 -28.64
CA ARG A 11 -9.53 19.79 -27.52
C ARG A 11 -9.12 20.47 -26.20
N VAL A 12 -10.10 20.77 -25.35
CA VAL A 12 -9.84 21.17 -23.96
C VAL A 12 -9.32 19.97 -23.19
N ALA A 13 -8.12 20.11 -22.63
CA ALA A 13 -7.56 19.13 -21.71
C ALA A 13 -8.45 19.07 -20.46
N ARG A 14 -8.89 17.87 -20.07
CA ARG A 14 -9.58 17.65 -18.80
C ARG A 14 -8.59 17.97 -17.68
N LEU A 15 -8.76 19.11 -17.01
CA LEU A 15 -8.00 19.42 -15.81
C LEU A 15 -8.41 18.41 -14.73
N ALA A 16 -7.51 17.50 -14.38
CA ALA A 16 -7.71 16.60 -13.26
C ALA A 16 -7.80 17.46 -11.99
N LEU A 17 -9.00 17.58 -11.42
CA LEU A 17 -9.16 18.21 -10.13
C LEU A 17 -8.34 17.39 -9.12
N PRO A 18 -7.56 18.05 -8.23
CA PRO A 18 -6.87 17.34 -7.17
C PRO A 18 -7.92 16.57 -6.36
N ALA A 19 -7.66 15.31 -6.06
CA ALA A 19 -8.55 14.46 -5.27
C ALA A 19 -8.63 14.97 -3.82
N VAL A 20 -9.40 16.04 -3.60
CA VAL A 20 -9.53 16.72 -2.30
C VAL A 20 -10.27 15.83 -1.29
N HIS A 21 -11.01 14.83 -1.76
CA HIS A 21 -11.67 13.86 -0.89
C HIS A 21 -10.81 12.61 -0.69
N ARG A 22 -9.70 12.78 0.04
CA ARG A 22 -8.97 11.64 0.58
C ARG A 22 -9.92 10.90 1.53
N VAL A 23 -10.31 9.69 1.13
CA VAL A 23 -11.04 8.70 1.93
C VAL A 23 -10.68 8.80 3.43
N PRO A 24 -11.65 8.86 4.36
CA PRO A 24 -11.36 8.98 5.78
C PRO A 24 -10.34 7.95 6.27
N ASP A 25 -9.51 8.31 7.23
CA ASP A 25 -8.45 7.45 7.77
C ASP A 25 -9.02 6.14 8.33
N GLU A 26 -10.24 6.20 8.88
CA GLU A 26 -11.05 5.06 9.34
C GLU A 26 -11.35 4.02 8.24
N VAL A 27 -11.44 4.48 6.99
CA VAL A 27 -11.62 3.60 5.82
C VAL A 27 -10.27 3.13 5.27
N ARG A 28 -9.17 3.86 5.56
CA ARG A 28 -7.82 3.48 5.14
C ARG A 28 -7.17 2.47 6.08
N PHE A 29 -7.48 2.55 7.37
CA PHE A 29 -6.86 1.75 8.41
C PHE A 29 -7.94 1.05 9.23
N ASP A 30 -7.93 -0.29 9.21
CA ASP A 30 -8.89 -1.12 9.95
C ASP A 30 -8.76 -1.05 11.48
N GLY A 31 -7.95 -0.12 12.02
CA GLY A 31 -7.62 -0.01 13.44
C GLY A 31 -6.82 -1.19 14.02
N VAL A 32 -6.62 -2.26 13.24
CA VAL A 32 -5.88 -3.46 13.67
C VAL A 32 -4.37 -3.21 13.54
N GLY A 33 -3.67 -3.27 14.68
CA GLY A 33 -2.21 -3.21 14.73
C GLY A 33 -1.53 -4.45 14.13
N HIS A 34 -0.21 -4.38 13.97
CA HIS A 34 0.57 -5.57 13.62
C HIS A 34 0.84 -6.37 14.90
N PHE A 35 0.38 -7.63 14.94
CA PHE A 35 0.63 -8.54 16.06
C PHE A 35 1.47 -9.74 15.62
N ALA A 36 2.49 -10.10 16.42
CA ALA A 36 3.27 -11.31 16.21
C ALA A 36 2.54 -12.52 16.81
N GLY A 37 2.30 -13.55 16.00
CA GLY A 37 1.68 -14.80 16.42
C GLY A 37 2.45 -16.03 15.95
N PRO A 38 2.12 -17.22 16.48
CA PRO A 38 2.71 -18.48 16.03
C PRO A 38 2.25 -18.86 14.62
N SER A 39 3.13 -19.46 13.84
CA SER A 39 2.79 -20.06 12.54
C SER A 39 2.61 -21.57 12.67
N GLN A 40 1.60 -22.12 11.99
CA GLN A 40 1.40 -23.58 11.93
C GLN A 40 2.58 -24.29 11.24
N THR A 41 3.18 -23.63 10.25
CA THR A 41 4.34 -24.14 9.49
C THR A 41 5.53 -23.21 9.62
N THR A 42 6.75 -23.69 9.40
CA THR A 42 7.94 -22.83 9.35
C THR A 42 7.88 -21.92 8.12
N LYS A 43 7.93 -20.60 8.35
CA LYS A 43 8.03 -19.60 7.27
C LYS A 43 9.43 -18.99 7.22
N ARG A 44 9.76 -18.32 6.11
CA ARG A 44 10.98 -17.53 5.96
C ARG A 44 10.73 -16.11 6.47
N CYS A 45 11.66 -15.58 7.27
CA CYS A 45 11.60 -14.22 7.77
C CYS A 45 11.77 -13.23 6.61
N ALA A 46 10.87 -12.25 6.48
CA ALA A 46 10.95 -11.24 5.42
C ALA A 46 12.19 -10.35 5.55
N LEU A 47 12.68 -10.11 6.78
CA LEU A 47 13.82 -9.24 7.04
C LEU A 47 15.16 -9.96 6.89
N CYS A 48 15.38 -11.04 7.66
CA CYS A 48 16.68 -11.73 7.72
C CYS A 48 16.76 -13.01 6.88
N LYS A 49 15.67 -13.41 6.21
CA LYS A 49 15.55 -14.60 5.35
C LYS A 49 15.79 -15.95 6.04
N LYS A 50 15.96 -16.00 7.36
CA LYS A 50 16.06 -17.24 8.16
C LYS A 50 14.68 -17.83 8.45
N ASN A 51 14.62 -19.13 8.76
CA ASN A 51 13.37 -19.78 9.13
C ASN A 51 12.85 -19.26 10.47
N THR A 52 11.52 -19.15 10.59
CA THR A 52 10.80 -18.70 11.78
C THR A 52 9.51 -19.49 11.93
N LYS A 53 9.08 -19.72 13.18
CA LYS A 53 7.75 -20.25 13.53
C LYS A 53 6.80 -19.14 13.98
N LYS A 54 7.09 -17.89 13.60
CA LYS A 54 6.34 -16.70 13.98
C LYS A 54 6.00 -15.88 12.74
N LEU A 55 4.82 -15.31 12.71
CA LEU A 55 4.35 -14.44 11.64
C LEU A 55 3.61 -13.22 12.18
N CYS A 56 3.51 -12.17 11.37
CA CYS A 56 2.57 -11.09 11.63
C CYS A 56 1.15 -11.55 11.28
N LEU A 57 0.23 -11.60 12.22
CA LEU A 57 -1.15 -12.07 12.00
C LEU A 57 -1.91 -11.19 10.99
N LYS A 58 -1.60 -9.90 10.94
CA LYS A 58 -2.20 -8.94 9.99
C LYS A 58 -1.65 -9.10 8.56
N CYS A 59 -0.32 -9.19 8.41
CA CYS A 59 0.33 -9.23 7.10
C CYS A 59 0.54 -10.65 6.57
N THR A 60 0.38 -11.68 7.41
CA THR A 60 0.67 -13.10 7.14
C THR A 60 2.13 -13.42 6.77
N VAL A 61 3.04 -12.45 6.97
CA VAL A 61 4.48 -12.56 6.68
C VAL A 61 5.24 -13.20 7.85
N GLY A 62 6.16 -14.10 7.55
CA GLY A 62 7.05 -14.67 8.56
C GLY A 62 7.99 -13.60 9.10
N LEU A 63 8.03 -13.40 10.42
CA LEU A 63 8.91 -12.44 11.10
C LEU A 63 9.36 -13.00 12.44
N HIS A 64 10.63 -12.82 12.78
CA HIS A 64 11.10 -13.02 14.16
C HIS A 64 10.65 -11.85 15.03
N ASN A 65 10.53 -12.05 16.35
CA ASN A 65 10.21 -10.97 17.29
C ASN A 65 11.16 -9.78 17.16
N GLN A 66 12.46 -10.06 17.01
CA GLN A 66 13.51 -9.04 16.87
C GLN A 66 13.38 -8.27 15.54
N CYS A 67 12.94 -8.96 14.48
CA CYS A 67 12.76 -8.40 13.16
C CYS A 67 11.42 -7.69 13.00
N PHE A 68 10.48 -7.90 13.93
CA PHE A 68 9.11 -7.41 13.82
C PHE A 68 9.06 -5.88 13.82
N ASN A 69 9.75 -5.27 14.80
CA ASN A 69 9.80 -3.83 14.95
C ASN A 69 10.49 -3.15 13.77
N ALA A 70 11.66 -3.68 13.37
CA ALA A 70 12.42 -3.17 12.25
C ALA A 70 11.67 -3.30 10.91
N PHE A 71 10.83 -4.32 10.74
CA PHE A 71 10.05 -4.51 9.52
C PHE A 71 8.81 -3.62 9.46
N HIS A 72 8.10 -3.44 10.58
CA HIS A 72 6.86 -2.65 10.63
C HIS A 72 7.09 -1.17 10.94
N GLY A 73 8.30 -0.76 11.32
CA GLY A 73 8.59 0.64 11.68
C GLY A 73 7.77 1.13 12.87
N ILE A 74 7.28 0.20 13.71
CA ILE A 74 6.57 0.53 14.94
C ILE A 74 7.63 0.97 15.94
N HIS A 75 7.57 2.22 16.37
CA HIS A 75 8.39 2.76 17.45
C HIS A 75 7.55 2.74 18.72
#